data_AF-A0A7C9A497-F1
#
_entry.id   AF-A0A7C9A497-F1
#
_cell.length_a   1.000
_cell.length_b   1.000
_cell.length_c   1.000
_cell.angle_alpha   90.00
_cell.angle_beta   90.00
_cell.angle_gamma   90.00
#
_symmetry.space_group_name_H-M   'P 1'
#
loop_
_entity.id
_entity.type
_entity.pdbx_description
1 polymer ?
#
loop_
_entity_poly.entity_id
_entity_poly.type
_entity_poly.pdbx_seq_one_letter_code
_entity_poly.pdbx_strand_id
1 'polypeptide(L)'
;LREKGLRPDVGAYNTLIGGYCRMGEIEKAEELCRQMGLEGLNGTVVTYQHLINGYCLRGDADSALLVYKDMRVRGFNPSDATLNTMVRVLCDRKSILEAFDFFKPLTRNAGFEATGSSFQMLIKGLCGIGKMDEALQLQAQMVG
;
A
#
# COMPACT_ATOMS: atom_id res chain seq x y z
N LEU A 1 0.02 -31.30 2.92
CA LEU A 1 -1.41 -31.00 3.14
C LEU A 1 -2.17 -30.91 1.81
N ARG A 2 -2.23 -31.99 1.04
CA ARG A 2 -3.22 -32.19 -0.03
C ARG A 2 -3.95 -33.49 0.26
N GLU A 3 -4.69 -33.50 1.37
CA GLU A 3 -5.57 -34.60 1.75
C GLU A 3 -6.97 -34.03 1.93
N LYS A 4 -7.93 -34.62 1.21
CA LYS A 4 -9.25 -34.09 0.80
C LYS A 4 -9.15 -33.22 -0.45
N GLY A 5 -9.71 -33.68 -1.56
CA GLY A 5 -9.69 -33.04 -2.89
C GLY A 5 -10.45 -31.71 -3.01
N LEU A 6 -10.41 -30.88 -1.96
CA LEU A 6 -10.90 -29.52 -1.96
C LEU A 6 -9.82 -28.62 -2.56
N ARG A 7 -10.11 -28.04 -3.73
CA ARG A 7 -9.25 -27.01 -4.32
C ARG A 7 -9.49 -25.70 -3.58
N PRO A 8 -8.44 -25.00 -3.12
CA PRO A 8 -8.60 -23.68 -2.52
C PRO A 8 -9.25 -22.72 -3.52
N ASP A 9 -10.22 -21.93 -3.06
CA ASP A 9 -10.78 -20.83 -3.83
C ASP A 9 -10.01 -19.53 -3.56
N VAL A 10 -10.44 -18.45 -4.23
CA VAL A 10 -9.85 -17.11 -4.06
C VAL A 10 -9.87 -16.65 -2.59
N GLY A 11 -10.93 -16.98 -1.85
CA GLY A 11 -11.06 -16.59 -0.43
C GLY A 11 -10.05 -17.32 0.45
N ALA A 12 -9.85 -18.62 0.23
CA ALA A 12 -8.85 -19.41 0.92
C ALA A 12 -7.42 -18.89 0.65
N TYR A 13 -7.09 -18.60 -0.61
CA TYR A 13 -5.81 -18.00 -0.97
C TYR A 13 -5.61 -16.64 -0.28
N ASN A 14 -6.60 -15.75 -0.34
CA ASN A 14 -6.50 -14.44 0.31
C ASN A 14 -6.30 -14.54 1.82
N THR A 15 -6.95 -15.51 2.47
CA THR A 15 -6.77 -15.76 3.90
C THR A 15 -5.33 -16.15 4.23
N LEU A 16 -4.74 -17.07 3.46
CA LEU A 16 -3.37 -17.51 3.65
C LEU A 16 -2.35 -16.41 3.33
N ILE A 17 -2.52 -15.74 2.19
CA ILE A 17 -1.68 -14.62 1.74
C ILE A 17 -1.68 -13.52 2.80
N GLY A 18 -2.86 -13.09 3.27
CA GLY A 18 -2.99 -12.07 4.32
C GLY A 18 -2.37 -12.51 5.64
N GLY A 19 -2.45 -13.80 5.99
CA GLY A 19 -1.76 -14.39 7.14
C GLY A 19 -0.24 -14.24 7.05
N TYR A 20 0.36 -14.71 5.95
CA TYR A 20 1.80 -14.63 5.73
C TYR A 20 2.32 -13.19 5.65
N CYS A 21 1.59 -12.29 4.98
CA CYS A 21 1.92 -10.86 4.95
C CYS A 21 2.00 -10.25 6.35
N ARG A 22 1.03 -10.56 7.24
CA ARG A 22 1.03 -10.06 8.64
C ARG A 22 2.16 -10.65 9.47
N MET A 23 2.61 -11.86 9.16
CA MET A 23 3.77 -12.50 9.79
C MET A 23 5.10 -11.98 9.23
N GLY A 24 5.08 -11.12 8.22
CA GLY A 24 6.28 -10.64 7.54
C GLY A 24 6.94 -11.67 6.61
N GLU A 25 6.31 -12.83 6.39
CA GLU A 25 6.78 -13.88 5.49
C GLU A 25 6.30 -13.63 4.06
N ILE A 26 6.68 -12.48 3.49
CA ILE A 26 6.16 -12.01 2.19
C ILE A 26 6.49 -12.98 1.05
N GLU A 27 7.63 -13.67 1.12
CA GLU A 27 8.06 -14.64 0.12
C GLU A 27 7.08 -15.82 0.01
N LYS A 28 6.50 -16.26 1.13
CA LYS A 28 5.46 -17.31 1.11
C LYS A 28 4.13 -16.78 0.57
N ALA A 29 3.81 -15.52 0.84
CA ALA A 29 2.61 -14.87 0.30
C ALA A 29 2.69 -14.74 -1.24
N GLU A 30 3.87 -14.42 -1.78
CA GLU A 30 4.12 -14.37 -3.22
C GLU A 30 4.03 -15.74 -3.89
N GLU A 31 4.60 -16.78 -3.26
CA GLU A 31 4.49 -18.15 -3.77
C GLU A 31 3.03 -18.60 -3.86
N LEU A 32 2.20 -18.23 -2.88
CA LEU A 32 0.76 -18.48 -2.93
C LEU A 32 0.06 -17.69 -4.04
N CYS A 33 0.46 -16.44 -4.31
CA CYS A 33 -0.07 -15.67 -5.44
C CYS A 33 0.29 -16.34 -6.77
N ARG A 34 1.52 -16.85 -6.90
CA ARG A 34 1.97 -17.61 -8.08
C ARG A 34 1.17 -18.89 -8.25
N GLN A 35 0.97 -19.65 -7.16
CA GLN A 35 0.16 -20.87 -7.20
C GLN A 35 -1.29 -20.58 -7.59
N MET A 36 -1.90 -19.53 -7.03
CA MET A 36 -3.23 -19.06 -7.38
C MET A 36 -3.36 -18.82 -8.89
N GLY A 37 -2.39 -18.12 -9.49
CA GLY A 37 -2.34 -17.87 -10.94
C GLY A 37 -2.17 -19.15 -11.78
N LEU A 38 -1.32 -20.08 -11.35
CA LEU A 38 -1.16 -21.39 -12.02
C LEU A 38 -2.44 -22.24 -11.98
N GLU A 39 -3.28 -22.03 -10.97
CA GLU A 39 -4.58 -22.70 -10.84
C GLU A 39 -5.70 -21.95 -11.60
N GLY A 40 -5.36 -20.90 -12.36
CA GLY A 40 -6.30 -20.12 -13.17
C GLY A 40 -7.14 -19.14 -12.37
N LEU A 41 -6.78 -18.88 -11.10
CA LEU A 41 -7.45 -17.94 -10.23
C LEU A 41 -6.77 -16.56 -10.31
N ASN A 42 -7.56 -15.51 -10.44
CA ASN A 42 -7.05 -14.14 -10.51
C ASN A 42 -7.09 -13.46 -9.14
N GLY A 43 -5.98 -12.82 -8.77
CA GLY A 43 -5.92 -11.97 -7.58
C GLY A 43 -6.98 -10.86 -7.62
N THR A 44 -7.56 -10.55 -6.47
CA THR A 44 -8.57 -9.50 -6.31
C THR A 44 -7.98 -8.29 -5.59
N VAL A 45 -8.77 -7.22 -5.47
CA VAL A 45 -8.42 -6.03 -4.66
C VAL A 45 -7.82 -6.41 -3.28
N VAL A 46 -8.39 -7.42 -2.63
CA VAL A 46 -7.94 -7.91 -1.31
C VAL A 46 -6.54 -8.55 -1.39
N THR A 47 -6.26 -9.31 -2.44
CA THR A 47 -4.93 -9.92 -2.68
C THR A 47 -3.84 -8.84 -2.76
N TYR A 48 -4.06 -7.83 -3.61
CA TYR A 48 -3.10 -6.74 -3.79
C TYR A 48 -2.93 -5.91 -2.51
N GLN A 49 -4.02 -5.62 -1.79
CA GLN A 49 -3.93 -4.90 -0.51
C GLN A 49 -3.14 -5.68 0.55
N HIS A 50 -3.27 -7.01 0.61
CA HIS A 50 -2.45 -7.81 1.51
C HIS A 50 -0.97 -7.72 1.16
N LEU A 51 -0.61 -7.82 -0.12
CA LEU A 51 0.78 -7.69 -0.56
C LEU A 51 1.35 -6.29 -0.27
N ILE A 52 0.62 -5.22 -0.63
CA ILE A 52 1.04 -3.84 -0.36
C ILE A 52 1.29 -3.65 1.14
N ASN A 53 0.34 -4.05 1.98
CA ASN A 53 0.48 -3.90 3.43
C ASN A 53 1.63 -4.75 3.98
N GLY A 54 1.82 -5.98 3.48
CA GLY A 54 2.94 -6.84 3.86
C GLY A 54 4.31 -6.20 3.53
N TYR A 55 4.45 -5.65 2.33
CA TYR A 55 5.65 -4.91 1.93
C TYR A 55 5.87 -3.65 2.77
N CYS A 56 4.82 -2.88 3.04
CA CYS A 56 4.91 -1.71 3.92
C CYS A 56 5.34 -2.09 5.35
N LEU A 57 4.83 -3.19 5.91
CA LEU A 57 5.22 -3.70 7.23
C LEU A 57 6.69 -4.10 7.29
N ARG A 58 7.23 -4.66 6.20
CA ARG A 58 8.65 -4.97 6.06
C ARG A 58 9.52 -3.73 5.80
N GLY A 59 8.92 -2.57 5.58
CA GLY A 59 9.63 -1.35 5.21
C GLY A 59 10.12 -1.33 3.76
N ASP A 60 9.65 -2.24 2.92
CA ASP A 60 10.01 -2.29 1.51
C ASP A 60 9.03 -1.43 0.69
N ALA A 61 9.35 -0.13 0.64
CA ALA A 61 8.55 0.86 -0.06
C ALA A 61 8.52 0.65 -1.59
N ASP A 62 9.61 0.13 -2.17
CA ASP A 62 9.72 -0.08 -3.61
C ASP A 62 8.76 -1.16 -4.09
N SER A 63 8.82 -2.33 -3.45
CA SER A 63 7.92 -3.44 -3.77
C SER A 63 6.47 -3.06 -3.51
N ALA A 64 6.18 -2.32 -2.42
CA ALA A 64 4.84 -1.80 -2.17
C ALA A 64 4.33 -0.89 -3.31
N LEU A 65 5.18 0.01 -3.83
CA LEU A 65 4.83 0.88 -4.96
C LEU A 65 4.64 0.10 -6.27
N LEU A 66 5.43 -0.94 -6.51
CA LEU A 66 5.28 -1.80 -7.69
C LEU A 66 3.94 -2.52 -7.67
N VAL A 67 3.58 -3.15 -6.54
CA VAL A 67 2.29 -3.83 -6.38
C VAL A 67 1.13 -2.85 -6.47
N TYR A 68 1.26 -1.65 -5.89
CA TYR A 68 0.28 -0.58 -6.04
C TYR A 68 0.07 -0.18 -7.51
N LYS A 69 1.14 0.01 -8.27
CA LYS A 69 1.03 0.37 -9.70
C LYS A 69 0.35 -0.74 -10.51
N ASP A 70 0.71 -2.00 -10.28
CA ASP A 70 0.05 -3.14 -10.94
C ASP A 70 -1.44 -3.22 -10.59
N MET A 71 -1.79 -3.04 -9.31
CA MET A 71 -3.17 -2.96 -8.83
C MET A 71 -3.97 -1.88 -9.57
N ARG A 72 -3.39 -0.68 -9.75
CA ARG A 72 -4.03 0.43 -10.48
C ARG A 72 -4.19 0.13 -11.97
N VAL A 73 -3.19 -0.47 -12.63
CA VAL A 73 -3.24 -0.87 -14.04
C VAL A 73 -4.37 -1.89 -14.28
N ARG A 74 -4.62 -2.76 -13.30
CA ARG A 74 -5.71 -3.74 -13.34
C ARG A 74 -7.09 -3.16 -13.00
N GLY A 75 -7.18 -1.85 -12.78
CA GLY A 75 -8.43 -1.15 -12.50
C GLY A 75 -8.90 -1.25 -11.06
N PHE A 76 -8.08 -1.75 -10.14
CA PHE A 76 -8.40 -1.78 -8.71
C PHE A 76 -7.93 -0.50 -8.02
N ASN A 77 -8.68 -0.07 -7.01
CA ASN A 77 -8.30 1.04 -6.13
C ASN A 77 -8.04 0.49 -4.71
N PRO A 78 -6.89 0.79 -4.11
CA PRO A 78 -6.64 0.43 -2.71
C PRO A 78 -7.53 1.25 -1.77
N SER A 79 -7.79 0.69 -0.58
CA SER A 79 -8.45 1.42 0.50
C SER A 79 -7.57 2.54 1.06
N ASP A 80 -8.22 3.52 1.67
CA ASP A 80 -7.56 4.63 2.36
C ASP A 80 -6.58 4.15 3.44
N ALA A 81 -6.92 3.09 4.18
CA ALA A 81 -6.01 2.48 5.15
C ALA A 81 -4.71 1.96 4.50
N THR A 82 -4.80 1.40 3.29
CA THR A 82 -3.64 0.91 2.54
C THR A 82 -2.80 2.09 2.04
N LEU A 83 -3.45 3.11 1.48
CA LEU A 83 -2.80 4.33 0.99
C LEU A 83 -2.08 5.09 2.13
N ASN A 84 -2.72 5.27 3.28
CA ASN A 84 -2.10 5.89 4.46
C ASN A 84 -0.88 5.11 4.94
N THR A 85 -0.94 3.78 4.90
CA THR A 85 0.22 2.93 5.25
C THR A 85 1.37 3.12 4.26
N MET A 86 1.06 3.26 2.96
CA MET A 86 2.06 3.57 1.93
C MET A 86 2.72 4.93 2.14
N VAL A 87 1.95 5.98 2.42
CA VAL A 87 2.49 7.33 2.66
C VAL A 87 3.48 7.31 3.82
N ARG A 88 3.12 6.64 4.92
CA ARG A 88 4.00 6.49 6.09
C ARG A 88 5.30 5.79 5.74
N VAL A 89 5.26 4.64 5.06
CA VAL A 89 6.49 3.91 4.72
C VAL A 89 7.35 4.70 3.71
N LEU A 90 6.75 5.47 2.81
CA LEU A 90 7.47 6.35 1.90
C LEU A 90 8.18 7.47 2.66
N CYS A 91 7.51 8.11 3.61
CA CYS A 91 8.15 9.12 4.48
C CYS A 91 9.33 8.53 5.27
N ASP A 92 9.23 7.26 5.71
CA ASP A 92 10.23 6.61 6.55
C ASP A 92 11.42 6.03 5.75
N ARG A 93 11.18 5.58 4.50
CA ARG A 93 12.13 4.76 3.73
C ARG A 93 12.57 5.37 2.41
N LYS A 94 11.87 6.39 1.93
CA LYS A 94 12.16 7.12 0.69
C LYS A 94 12.45 8.59 0.98
N SER A 95 12.72 9.36 -0.07
CA SER A 95 12.82 10.81 0.05
C SER A 95 11.45 11.42 0.38
N ILE A 96 11.43 12.51 1.13
CA ILE A 96 10.17 13.21 1.44
C ILE A 96 9.47 13.72 0.17
N LEU A 97 10.24 13.99 -0.89
CA LEU A 97 9.71 14.42 -2.19
C LEU A 97 8.93 13.28 -2.86
N GLU A 98 9.46 12.06 -2.88
CA GLU A 98 8.73 10.91 -3.42
C GLU A 98 7.45 10.61 -2.62
N ALA A 99 7.52 10.71 -1.29
CA ALA A 99 6.34 10.55 -0.44
C ALA A 99 5.29 11.63 -0.73
N PHE A 100 5.72 12.87 -0.92
CA PHE A 100 4.85 13.99 -1.26
C PHE A 100 4.22 13.82 -2.65
N ASP A 101 4.99 13.43 -3.66
CA ASP A 101 4.51 13.20 -5.03
C ASP A 101 3.48 12.07 -5.08
N PHE A 102 3.65 11.04 -4.24
CA PHE A 102 2.65 10.00 -4.07
C PHE A 102 1.37 10.51 -3.38
N PHE A 103 1.51 11.34 -2.34
CA PHE A 103 0.40 11.82 -1.52
C PHE A 103 -0.47 12.90 -2.19
N LYS A 104 0.17 13.84 -2.89
CA LYS A 104 -0.48 15.00 -3.53
C LYS A 104 -1.68 14.68 -4.43
N PRO A 105 -1.64 13.65 -5.32
CA PRO A 105 -2.81 13.31 -6.11
C PRO A 105 -3.93 12.66 -5.28
N LEU A 106 -3.62 12.06 -4.13
CA LEU A 106 -4.62 11.40 -3.27
C LEU A 106 -5.55 12.44 -2.62
N THR A 107 -5.00 13.53 -2.09
CA THR A 107 -5.80 14.58 -1.41
C THR A 107 -6.65 15.42 -2.35
N ARG A 108 -6.38 15.38 -3.66
CA ARG A 108 -7.21 16.03 -4.68
C ARG A 108 -8.50 15.25 -4.97
N ASN A 109 -8.55 13.96 -4.65
CA ASN A 109 -9.75 13.15 -4.82
C ASN A 109 -10.60 13.30 -3.56
N ALA A 110 -11.81 13.83 -3.70
CA ALA A 110 -12.72 14.22 -2.62
C ALA A 110 -13.24 13.08 -1.71
N GLY A 111 -12.64 11.90 -1.76
CA GLY A 111 -13.01 10.73 -0.95
C GLY A 111 -11.84 10.03 -0.27
N PHE A 112 -10.60 10.52 -0.37
CA PHE A 112 -9.47 9.96 0.36
C PHE A 112 -9.32 10.62 1.73
N GLU A 113 -9.45 9.85 2.80
CA GLU A 113 -9.24 10.30 4.17
C GLU A 113 -7.79 10.09 4.60
N ALA A 114 -6.97 11.12 4.39
CA ALA A 114 -5.60 11.17 4.87
C ALA A 114 -5.54 11.27 6.41
N THR A 115 -4.61 10.55 7.05
CA THR A 115 -4.40 10.70 8.50
C THR A 115 -3.63 11.99 8.84
N GLY A 116 -3.94 12.61 9.98
CA GLY A 116 -3.19 13.78 10.48
C GLY A 116 -1.69 13.50 10.67
N SER A 117 -1.32 12.26 11.00
CA SER A 117 0.07 11.82 11.07
C SER A 117 0.79 11.91 9.72
N SER A 118 0.12 11.56 8.61
CA SER A 118 0.69 11.63 7.27
C SER A 118 1.01 13.07 6.87
N PHE A 119 0.08 13.99 7.11
CA PHE A 119 0.33 15.43 6.91
C PHE A 119 1.48 15.95 7.77
N GLN A 120 1.51 15.62 9.06
CA GLN A 120 2.56 16.09 9.96
C GLN A 120 3.95 15.62 9.51
N MET A 121 4.09 14.35 9.12
CA MET A 121 5.35 13.80 8.61
C MET A 121 5.82 14.53 7.35
N LEU A 122 4.92 14.72 6.38
CA LEU A 122 5.20 15.41 5.12
C LEU A 122 5.57 16.88 5.33
N ILE A 123 4.77 17.63 6.11
CA ILE A 123 5.03 19.04 6.43
C ILE A 123 6.40 19.19 7.09
N LYS A 124 6.68 18.38 8.13
CA LYS A 124 7.97 18.43 8.85
C LYS A 124 9.14 18.14 7.90
N GLY A 125 9.03 17.11 7.07
CA GLY A 125 10.09 16.75 6.14
C GLY A 125 10.31 17.80 5.04
N LEU A 126 9.23 18.38 4.49
CA LEU A 126 9.29 19.45 3.49
C LEU A 126 9.94 20.71 4.06
N CYS A 127 9.57 21.12 5.28
CA CYS A 127 10.24 22.22 5.98
C CYS A 127 11.74 21.95 6.16
N GLY A 128 12.11 20.71 6.51
CA GLY A 128 13.50 20.30 6.70
C GLY A 128 14.37 20.40 5.45
N ILE A 129 13.76 20.32 4.25
CA ILE A 129 14.45 20.50 2.96
C ILE A 129 14.20 21.86 2.31
N GLY A 130 13.59 22.81 3.03
CA GLY A 130 13.33 24.17 2.55
C GLY A 130 12.16 24.32 1.58
N LYS A 131 11.33 23.28 1.40
CA LYS A 131 10.13 23.27 0.53
C LYS A 131 8.91 23.86 1.25
N MET A 132 9.01 25.14 1.62
CA MET A 132 8.02 25.81 2.47
C MET A 132 6.67 26.03 1.77
N ASP A 133 6.66 26.30 0.47
CA ASP A 133 5.41 26.51 -0.28
C ASP A 133 4.56 25.23 -0.31
N GLU A 134 5.21 24.08 -0.54
CA GLU A 134 4.55 22.78 -0.51
C GLU A 134 4.07 22.41 0.91
N ALA A 135 4.86 22.74 1.95
CA ALA A 135 4.48 22.52 3.34
C ALA A 135 3.24 23.36 3.74
N LEU A 136 3.20 24.63 3.36
CA LEU A 136 2.05 25.52 3.60
C LEU A 136 0.81 25.07 2.83
N GLN A 137 0.99 24.56 1.60
CA GLN A 137 -0.11 23.98 0.83
C GLN A 137 -0.74 22.79 1.57
N LEU A 138 0.07 21.89 2.12
CA LEU A 138 -0.44 20.77 2.92
C LEU A 138 -1.12 21.23 4.21
N GLN A 139 -0.56 22.23 4.89
CA GLN A 139 -1.16 22.76 6.11
C GLN A 139 -2.54 23.38 5.86
N ALA A 140 -2.72 24.09 4.75
CA ALA A 140 -4.01 24.68 4.38
C ALA A 140 -5.09 23.60 4.13
N GLN A 141 -4.71 22.41 3.66
CA GLN A 141 -5.64 21.29 3.44
C GLN A 141 -6.14 20.65 4.75
N MET A 142 -5.49 20.90 5.89
CA MET A 142 -5.91 20.36 7.19
C MET A 142 -6.99 21.20 7.88
N VAL A 143 -7.21 22.44 7.44
CA VAL A 143 -8.05 23.45 8.13
C VAL A 143 -9.43 23.63 7.46
N GLY A 144 -9.67 22.96 6.33
CA GLY A 144 -10.96 22.91 5.63
C GLY A 144 -11.67 21.59 5.88
#